data_AF-A0A4Y8I2X9-F1
#
_entry.id   AF-A0A4Y8I2X9-F1
#
_cell.length_a   1.000
_cell.length_b   1.000
_cell.length_c   1.000
_cell.angle_alpha   90.00
_cell.angle_beta   90.00
_cell.angle_gamma   90.00
#
_symmetry.space_group_name_H-M   'P 1'
#
loop_
_entity.id
_entity.type
_entity.pdbx_description
1 polymer ?
#
loop_
_entity_poly.entity_id
_entity_poly.type
_entity_poly.pdbx_seq_one_letter_code
_entity_poly.pdbx_strand_id
1 'polypeptide(L)'
;MAKIGSKSILIITSMYPSEKFPHIGMAVKDFIDAQFKSYGDELVLVTKSMSASNYITKTYKYLSLMLLTIKALIVNDIKIIHTHYMGVNFVLLWLINIILKKKFIVTLHGSDLNLVKNTFQKKVLKIMLKRMDAIVCVGIDLAEEIERLGINKQNIHVINLGIKI
;
A
#
# COMPACT_ATOMS: atom_id res chain seq x y z
N MET A 1 22.46 9.63 14.26
CA MET A 1 23.29 9.04 13.19
C MET A 1 22.61 7.73 12.78
N ALA A 2 22.03 7.66 11.57
CA ALA A 2 21.32 6.45 11.12
C ALA A 2 22.31 5.50 10.42
N LYS A 3 22.38 4.25 10.89
CA LYS A 3 23.18 3.18 10.29
C LYS A 3 22.70 2.94 8.85
N ILE A 4 23.66 2.80 7.93
CA ILE A 4 23.41 2.49 6.53
C ILE A 4 23.25 0.97 6.43
N GLY A 5 22.04 0.48 6.71
CA GLY A 5 21.57 -0.82 6.23
C GLY A 5 20.98 -0.65 4.82
N SER A 6 21.16 -1.65 3.95
CA SER A 6 20.57 -1.63 2.60
C SER A 6 19.05 -1.77 2.69
N LYS A 7 18.36 -0.63 2.67
CA LYS A 7 16.90 -0.50 2.68
C LYS A 7 16.28 -1.16 1.45
N SER A 8 15.61 -2.30 1.62
CA SER A 8 15.12 -3.16 0.53
C SER A 8 13.60 -3.13 0.35
N ILE A 9 12.83 -2.74 1.37
CA ILE A 9 11.35 -2.73 1.36
C ILE A 9 10.81 -1.32 1.59
N LEU A 10 9.98 -0.83 0.68
CA LEU A 10 9.27 0.44 0.80
C LEU A 10 7.78 0.19 1.09
N ILE A 11 7.32 0.55 2.29
CA ILE A 11 5.90 0.50 2.66
C ILE A 11 5.29 1.90 2.55
N ILE A 12 4.14 2.00 1.87
CA ILE A 12 3.44 3.26 1.66
C ILE A 12 1.99 3.14 2.12
N THR A 13 1.56 4.08 2.95
CA THR A 13 0.17 4.16 3.42
C THR A 13 -0.28 5.58 3.70
N SER A 14 -1.51 5.91 3.30
CA SER A 14 -2.19 7.17 3.69
C SER A 14 -3.02 7.03 4.98
N MET A 15 -3.02 5.84 5.58
CA MET A 15 -3.79 5.46 6.75
C MET A 15 -2.83 5.03 7.86
N TYR A 16 -2.03 5.97 8.36
CA TYR A 16 -1.14 5.76 9.50
C TYR A 16 -1.43 6.79 10.59
N PRO A 17 -1.32 6.42 11.88
CA PRO A 17 -1.51 7.34 12.99
C PRO A 17 -0.65 8.60 12.87
N SER A 18 -1.19 9.72 13.30
CA SER A 18 -0.47 10.99 13.41
C SER A 18 -0.75 11.61 14.77
N GLU A 19 0.10 12.53 15.25
CA GLU A 19 -0.09 13.21 16.54
C GLU A 19 -1.51 13.79 16.69
N LYS A 20 -2.05 14.39 15.63
CA LYS A 20 -3.38 14.99 15.62
C LYS A 20 -4.53 13.97 15.55
N PHE A 21 -4.27 12.77 15.03
CA PHE A 21 -5.28 11.73 14.81
C PHE A 21 -4.67 10.35 15.11
N PRO A 22 -4.52 9.99 16.40
CA PRO A 22 -3.78 8.80 16.81
C PRO A 22 -4.53 7.49 16.49
N HIS A 23 -5.86 7.54 16.38
CA HIS A 23 -6.69 6.35 16.16
C HIS A 23 -6.80 5.95 14.68
N ILE A 24 -6.57 6.88 13.74
CA ILE A 24 -6.72 6.60 12.30
C ILE A 24 -5.56 5.72 11.84
N GLY A 25 -5.89 4.56 11.26
CA GLY A 25 -4.87 3.67 10.70
C GLY A 25 -4.15 2.81 11.75
N MET A 26 -4.64 2.73 12.99
CA MET A 26 -4.08 1.85 14.03
C MET A 26 -3.94 0.40 13.57
N ALA A 27 -4.97 -0.15 12.90
CA ALA A 27 -4.90 -1.50 12.34
C ALA A 27 -3.78 -1.68 11.30
N VAL A 28 -3.52 -0.67 10.47
CA VAL A 28 -2.42 -0.69 9.50
C VAL A 28 -1.08 -0.62 10.21
N LYS A 29 -0.96 0.24 11.24
CA LYS A 29 0.24 0.31 12.07
C LYS A 29 0.53 -1.02 12.76
N ASP A 30 -0.46 -1.61 13.42
CA ASP A 30 -0.30 -2.88 14.13
C ASP A 30 0.05 -4.03 13.17
N PHE A 31 -0.54 -4.04 11.98
CA PHE A 31 -0.19 -4.99 10.93
C PHE A 31 1.26 -4.80 10.46
N ILE A 32 1.67 -3.56 10.16
CA ILE A 32 3.04 -3.27 9.73
C ILE A 32 4.04 -3.64 10.85
N ASP A 33 3.74 -3.28 12.08
CA ASP A 33 4.59 -3.59 13.24
C ASP A 33 4.66 -5.11 13.49
N ALA A 34 3.58 -5.85 13.29
CA ALA A 34 3.59 -7.31 13.45
C ALA A 34 4.39 -8.01 12.35
N GLN A 35 4.28 -7.55 11.11
CA GLN A 35 4.88 -8.22 9.95
C GLN A 35 6.30 -7.77 9.63
N PHE A 36 6.59 -6.48 9.81
CA PHE A 36 7.80 -5.86 9.27
C PHE A 36 8.78 -5.37 10.34
N LYS A 37 8.42 -5.41 11.63
CA LYS A 37 9.31 -4.93 12.71
C LYS A 37 10.64 -5.70 12.77
N SER A 38 10.65 -6.98 12.38
CA SER A 38 11.88 -7.79 12.31
C SER A 38 12.84 -7.36 11.19
N TYR A 39 12.36 -6.65 10.18
CA TYR A 39 13.18 -6.19 9.04
C TYR A 39 14.02 -4.94 9.37
N GLY A 40 13.72 -4.24 10.47
CA GLY A 40 14.57 -3.17 11.01
C GLY A 40 14.98 -2.11 9.97
N ASP A 41 16.29 -1.93 9.79
CA ASP A 41 16.87 -0.93 8.87
C ASP A 41 16.59 -1.22 7.38
N GLU A 42 16.07 -2.40 7.03
CA GLU A 42 15.68 -2.72 5.64
C GLU A 42 14.34 -2.08 5.23
N LEU A 43 13.57 -1.59 6.21
CA LEU A 43 12.25 -1.03 5.99
C LEU A 43 12.30 0.49 5.81
N VAL A 44 11.68 0.98 4.75
CA VAL A 44 11.36 2.40 4.55
C VAL A 44 9.87 2.57 4.63
N LEU A 45 9.39 3.28 5.65
CA LEU A 45 7.98 3.57 5.84
C LEU A 45 7.69 5.02 5.45
N VAL A 46 6.82 5.21 4.46
CA VAL A 46 6.41 6.52 3.96
C VAL A 46 4.91 6.68 4.17
N THR A 47 4.52 7.57 5.09
CA THR A 47 3.12 7.72 5.49
C THR A 47 2.67 9.17 5.56
N LYS A 48 1.36 9.38 5.42
CA LYS A 48 0.73 10.66 5.70
C LYS A 48 -0.71 10.45 6.11
N SER A 49 -1.11 10.98 7.26
CA SER A 49 -2.52 10.96 7.66
C SER A 49 -3.36 11.84 6.74
N MET A 50 -4.38 11.23 6.13
CA MET A 50 -5.25 11.90 5.15
C MET A 50 -6.47 12.60 5.76
N SER A 51 -6.54 12.71 7.09
CA SER A 51 -7.59 13.51 7.75
C SER A 51 -7.38 15.00 7.46
N ALA A 52 -8.20 15.53 6.58
CA ALA A 52 -8.18 16.92 6.14
C ALA A 52 -9.62 17.36 5.90
N SER A 53 -10.00 18.52 6.43
CA SER A 53 -11.35 19.07 6.29
C SER A 53 -11.61 19.70 4.92
N ASN A 54 -10.57 20.07 4.18
CA ASN A 54 -10.71 20.74 2.88
C ASN A 54 -9.87 20.08 1.77
N TYR A 55 -10.34 20.25 0.53
CA TYR A 55 -9.77 19.60 -0.66
C TYR A 55 -8.32 20.01 -0.94
N ILE A 56 -7.99 21.29 -0.74
CA ILE A 56 -6.65 21.84 -1.00
C ILE A 56 -5.59 21.13 -0.14
N THR A 57 -5.81 21.05 1.17
CA THR A 57 -4.86 20.38 2.07
C THR A 57 -4.75 18.89 1.78
N LYS A 58 -5.85 18.25 1.36
CA LYS A 58 -5.84 16.85 0.90
C LYS A 58 -4.97 16.66 -0.34
N THR A 59 -5.08 17.54 -1.33
CA THR A 59 -4.24 17.52 -2.54
C THR A 59 -2.76 17.72 -2.20
N TYR A 60 -2.41 18.69 -1.36
CA TYR A 60 -1.03 18.88 -0.89
C TYR A 60 -0.50 17.66 -0.12
N LYS A 61 -1.34 16.99 0.68
CA LYS A 61 -0.96 15.74 1.38
C LYS A 61 -0.64 14.62 0.40
N TYR A 62 -1.43 14.42 -0.65
CA TYR A 62 -1.11 13.44 -1.69
C TYR A 62 0.16 13.80 -2.47
N LEU A 63 0.31 15.06 -2.89
CA LEU A 63 1.49 15.49 -3.63
C LEU A 63 2.77 15.33 -2.80
N SER A 64 2.74 15.75 -1.54
CA SER A 64 3.89 15.58 -0.64
C SER A 64 4.21 14.11 -0.37
N LEU A 65 3.20 13.25 -0.20
CA LEU A 65 3.40 11.81 -0.04
C LEU A 65 4.03 11.19 -1.30
N MET A 66 3.61 11.63 -2.48
CA MET A 66 4.20 11.24 -3.76
C MET A 66 5.67 11.67 -3.87
N LEU A 67 6.00 12.92 -3.55
CA LEU A 67 7.38 13.42 -3.61
C LEU A 67 8.30 12.68 -2.62
N LEU A 68 7.81 12.40 -1.40
CA LEU A 68 8.54 11.59 -0.42
C LEU A 68 8.77 10.16 -0.91
N THR A 69 7.77 9.57 -1.56
CA THR A 69 7.85 8.25 -2.17
C THR A 69 8.90 8.20 -3.28
N ILE A 70 8.89 9.16 -4.19
CA ILE A 70 9.87 9.26 -5.28
C ILE A 70 11.27 9.45 -4.71
N LYS A 71 11.45 10.35 -3.73
CA LYS A 71 12.71 10.54 -3.04
C LYS A 71 13.19 9.24 -2.38
N ALA A 72 12.30 8.50 -1.73
CA ALA A 72 12.64 7.22 -1.11
C ALA A 72 13.10 6.18 -2.15
N LEU A 73 12.44 6.10 -3.30
CA LEU A 73 12.82 5.19 -4.39
C LEU A 73 14.18 5.53 -5.03
N ILE A 74 14.57 6.82 -5.05
CA ILE A 74 15.85 7.27 -5.62
C ILE A 74 17.01 7.11 -4.63
N VAL A 75 16.77 7.44 -3.35
CA VAL A 75 17.82 7.52 -2.33
C VAL A 75 18.16 6.15 -1.72
N ASN A 76 17.23 5.19 -1.78
CA ASN A 76 17.40 3.88 -1.15
C ASN A 76 17.39 2.77 -2.20
N ASP A 77 18.07 1.65 -1.94
CA ASP A 77 18.10 0.47 -2.82
C ASP A 77 16.81 -0.38 -2.69
N ILE A 78 15.67 0.25 -2.97
CA ILE A 78 14.37 -0.40 -2.84
C ILE A 78 14.23 -1.52 -3.87
N LYS A 79 13.93 -2.73 -3.40
CA LYS A 79 13.69 -3.93 -4.20
C LYS A 79 12.21 -4.32 -4.22
N ILE A 80 11.52 -4.05 -3.11
CA ILE A 80 10.10 -4.37 -2.91
C ILE A 80 9.34 -3.09 -2.58
N ILE A 81 8.24 -2.86 -3.28
CA ILE A 81 7.25 -1.82 -2.98
C ILE A 81 6.02 -2.52 -2.42
N HIS A 82 5.50 -2.04 -1.29
CA HIS A 82 4.31 -2.58 -0.65
C HIS A 82 3.35 -1.45 -0.31
N THR A 83 2.16 -1.44 -0.92
CA THR A 83 1.12 -0.45 -0.63
C THR A 83 -0.01 -1.04 0.19
N HIS A 84 -0.51 -0.26 1.15
CA HIS A 84 -1.78 -0.54 1.82
C HIS A 84 -2.87 0.34 1.21
N TYR A 85 -3.99 -0.27 0.79
CA TYR A 85 -5.09 0.34 0.05
C TYR A 85 -4.76 0.71 -1.41
N MET A 86 -5.79 0.65 -2.25
CA MET A 86 -5.80 1.06 -3.65
C MET A 86 -6.21 2.53 -3.82
N GLY A 87 -5.51 3.41 -3.12
CA GLY A 87 -5.70 4.86 -3.24
C GLY A 87 -4.96 5.48 -4.42
N VAL A 88 -4.96 6.83 -4.48
CA VAL A 88 -4.21 7.61 -5.48
C VAL A 88 -2.72 7.21 -5.53
N ASN A 89 -2.11 6.93 -4.37
CA ASN A 89 -0.71 6.51 -4.31
C ASN A 89 -0.46 5.16 -4.98
N PHE A 90 -1.39 4.20 -4.86
CA PHE A 90 -1.27 2.91 -5.52
C PHE A 90 -1.22 3.07 -7.04
N VAL A 91 -2.11 3.89 -7.62
CA VAL A 91 -2.14 4.17 -9.06
C VAL A 91 -0.82 4.79 -9.53
N LEU A 92 -0.32 5.77 -8.79
CA LEU A 92 0.95 6.44 -9.12
C LEU A 92 2.14 5.48 -9.06
N LEU A 93 2.23 4.69 -8.00
CA LEU A 93 3.28 3.68 -7.84
C LEU A 93 3.18 2.59 -8.90
N TRP A 94 1.97 2.19 -9.28
CA TRP A 94 1.75 1.26 -10.36
C TRP A 94 2.33 1.80 -11.68
N LEU A 95 2.10 3.07 -12.00
CA LEU A 95 2.69 3.72 -13.16
C LEU A 95 4.23 3.80 -13.07
N ILE A 96 4.76 4.26 -11.94
CA ILE A 96 6.21 4.35 -11.71
C ILE A 96 6.86 2.97 -11.82
N ASN A 97 6.23 1.93 -11.26
CA ASN A 97 6.76 0.58 -11.28
C ASN A 97 6.68 -0.10 -12.65
N ILE A 98 5.95 0.47 -13.63
CA ILE A 98 6.08 0.04 -15.03
C ILE A 98 7.52 0.21 -15.51
N ILE A 99 8.17 1.29 -15.08
CA ILE A 99 9.53 1.67 -15.45
C ILE A 99 10.54 0.99 -14.52
N LEU A 100 10.31 1.06 -13.20
CA LEU A 100 11.29 0.57 -12.22
C LEU A 100 11.37 -0.96 -12.12
N LYS A 101 10.32 -1.69 -12.52
CA LYS A 101 10.25 -3.16 -12.50
C LYS A 101 10.64 -3.79 -11.16
N LYS A 102 10.35 -3.11 -10.05
CA LYS A 102 10.54 -3.63 -8.69
C LYS A 102 9.42 -4.63 -8.36
N LYS A 103 9.66 -5.50 -7.37
CA LYS A 103 8.61 -6.36 -6.84
C LYS A 103 7.52 -5.50 -6.23
N PHE A 104 6.27 -5.70 -6.62
CA PHE A 104 5.17 -4.84 -6.17
C PHE A 104 4.03 -5.65 -5.56
N ILE A 105 3.81 -5.36 -4.27
CA ILE A 105 2.84 -6.02 -3.41
C ILE A 105 1.77 -5.00 -2.99
N VAL A 106 0.53 -5.44 -2.91
CA VAL A 106 -0.58 -4.61 -2.40
C VAL A 106 -1.37 -5.38 -1.34
N THR A 107 -1.70 -4.70 -0.23
CA THR A 107 -2.69 -5.17 0.74
C THR A 107 -4.02 -4.48 0.53
N LEU A 108 -5.07 -5.27 0.32
CA LEU A 108 -6.45 -4.85 0.11
C LEU A 108 -7.25 -4.99 1.42
N HIS A 109 -8.04 -3.98 1.74
CA HIS A 109 -8.83 -3.84 2.97
C HIS A 109 -10.34 -3.84 2.71
N GLY A 110 -10.78 -4.30 1.54
CA GLY A 110 -12.20 -4.45 1.16
C GLY A 110 -12.83 -3.18 0.59
N SER A 111 -12.65 -2.04 1.24
CA SER A 111 -13.14 -0.74 0.73
C SER A 111 -12.55 -0.36 -0.63
N ASP A 112 -11.43 -0.97 -1.00
CA ASP A 112 -10.76 -0.80 -2.29
C ASP A 112 -11.65 -1.21 -3.47
N LEU A 113 -12.43 -2.29 -3.31
CA LEU A 113 -13.33 -2.78 -4.34
C LEU A 113 -14.60 -1.94 -4.47
N ASN A 114 -15.01 -1.27 -3.39
CA ASN A 114 -16.13 -0.33 -3.40
C ASN A 114 -15.89 0.90 -4.30
N LEU A 115 -14.63 1.18 -4.66
CA LEU A 115 -14.28 2.25 -5.60
C LEU A 115 -14.69 1.90 -7.04
N VAL A 116 -14.98 0.63 -7.32
CA VAL A 116 -15.29 0.11 -8.65
C VAL A 116 -16.79 0.00 -8.87
N LYS A 117 -17.34 0.95 -9.61
CA LYS A 117 -18.78 1.11 -9.86
C LYS A 117 -19.25 0.57 -11.20
N ASN A 118 -18.35 0.42 -12.18
CA ASN A 118 -18.72 0.04 -13.54
C ASN A 118 -17.72 -0.94 -14.17
N THR A 119 -18.11 -1.54 -15.30
CA THR A 119 -17.32 -2.54 -16.03
C THR A 119 -15.97 -2.00 -16.48
N PHE A 120 -15.87 -0.72 -16.84
CA PHE A 120 -14.61 -0.11 -17.22
C PHE A 120 -13.64 -0.05 -16.04
N GLN A 121 -14.09 0.42 -14.87
CA GLN A 121 -13.29 0.44 -13.64
C GLN A 121 -12.89 -0.97 -13.21
N LYS A 122 -13.75 -1.98 -13.38
CA LYS A 122 -13.39 -3.41 -13.14
C LYS A 122 -12.26 -3.86 -14.06
N LYS A 123 -12.30 -3.50 -15.33
CA LYS A 123 -11.23 -3.81 -16.30
C LYS A 123 -9.92 -3.14 -15.91
N VAL A 124 -9.95 -1.86 -15.55
CA VAL A 124 -8.77 -1.11 -15.09
C VAL A 124 -8.18 -1.76 -13.85
N LEU A 125 -9.01 -2.03 -12.83
CA LEU A 125 -8.60 -2.72 -11.62
C LEU A 125 -7.90 -4.06 -11.93
N LYS A 126 -8.53 -4.89 -12.78
CA LYS A 126 -7.97 -6.17 -13.21
C LYS A 126 -6.60 -6.02 -13.87
N ILE A 127 -6.43 -5.04 -14.76
CA ILE A 127 -5.14 -4.75 -15.40
C ILE A 127 -4.09 -4.39 -14.36
N MET A 128 -4.46 -3.55 -13.38
CA MET A 128 -3.53 -3.13 -12.34
C MET A 128 -3.09 -4.31 -11.47
N LEU A 129 -4.06 -5.10 -10.98
CA LEU A 129 -3.81 -6.26 -10.12
C LEU A 129 -3.04 -7.38 -10.82
N LYS A 130 -3.24 -7.60 -12.13
CA LYS A 130 -2.46 -8.58 -12.90
C LYS A 130 -0.96 -8.31 -12.92
N ARG A 131 -0.53 -7.08 -12.64
CA ARG A 131 0.88 -6.68 -12.59
C ARG A 131 1.50 -6.86 -11.20
N MET A 132 0.72 -7.22 -10.19
CA MET A 132 1.21 -7.40 -8.83
C MET A 132 1.92 -8.75 -8.71
N ASP A 133 3.07 -8.74 -8.03
CA ASP A 133 3.78 -9.97 -7.67
C ASP A 133 3.05 -10.71 -6.54
N ALA A 134 2.41 -9.97 -5.64
CA ALA A 134 1.56 -10.52 -4.59
C ALA A 134 0.43 -9.55 -4.21
N ILE A 135 -0.74 -10.10 -3.88
CA ILE A 135 -1.93 -9.40 -3.44
C ILE A 135 -2.35 -10.01 -2.12
N VAL A 136 -2.26 -9.23 -1.06
CA VAL A 136 -2.67 -9.63 0.28
C VAL A 136 -4.10 -9.18 0.52
N CYS A 137 -4.99 -10.10 0.82
CA CYS A 137 -6.38 -9.81 1.18
C CYS A 137 -6.57 -10.03 2.68
N VAL A 138 -7.20 -9.08 3.37
CA VAL A 138 -7.44 -9.18 4.83
C VAL A 138 -8.59 -10.09 5.23
N GLY A 139 -9.22 -10.77 4.27
CA GLY A 139 -10.31 -11.71 4.49
C GLY A 139 -10.53 -12.62 3.27
N ILE A 140 -11.17 -13.76 3.51
CA ILE A 140 -11.40 -14.80 2.49
C ILE A 140 -12.34 -14.30 1.40
N ASP A 141 -13.46 -13.64 1.77
CA ASP A 141 -14.44 -13.11 0.81
C ASP A 141 -13.79 -12.15 -0.20
N LEU A 142 -12.85 -11.32 0.29
CA LEU A 142 -12.10 -10.41 -0.54
C LEU A 142 -11.19 -11.16 -1.52
N ALA A 143 -10.48 -12.19 -1.06
CA ALA A 143 -9.64 -13.01 -1.92
C ALA A 143 -10.46 -13.73 -3.00
N GLU A 144 -11.64 -14.25 -2.66
CA GLU A 144 -12.55 -14.84 -3.63
C GLU A 144 -13.03 -13.82 -4.67
N GLU A 145 -13.33 -12.59 -4.26
CA GLU A 145 -13.74 -11.54 -5.19
C GLU A 145 -12.60 -11.21 -6.17
N ILE A 146 -11.36 -11.12 -5.69
CA ILE A 146 -10.17 -10.93 -6.53
C ILE A 146 -9.93 -12.12 -7.47
N GLU A 147 -10.13 -13.36 -7.00
CA GLU A 147 -10.04 -14.57 -7.82
C GLU A 147 -11.10 -14.53 -8.94
N ARG A 148 -12.35 -14.13 -8.63
CA ARG A 148 -13.45 -13.98 -9.60
C ARG A 148 -13.17 -12.89 -10.65
N LEU A 149 -12.34 -11.89 -10.35
CA LEU A 149 -11.87 -10.92 -11.36
C LEU A 149 -10.91 -11.56 -12.39
N GLY A 150 -10.47 -12.80 -12.19
CA GLY A 150 -9.56 -13.54 -13.06
C GLY A 150 -8.11 -13.17 -12.81
N ILE A 151 -7.75 -12.94 -11.54
CA ILE A 151 -6.38 -12.81 -11.07
C ILE A 151 -5.86 -14.21 -10.69
N ASN A 152 -4.58 -14.48 -10.93
CA ASN A 152 -4.01 -15.80 -10.64
C ASN A 152 -3.98 -16.04 -9.12
N LYS A 153 -4.61 -17.12 -8.69
CA LYS A 153 -4.69 -17.55 -7.28
C LYS A 153 -3.33 -17.64 -6.60
N GLN A 154 -2.27 -18.01 -7.32
CA GLN A 154 -0.92 -18.11 -6.74
C GLN A 154 -0.34 -16.76 -6.28
N ASN A 155 -0.88 -15.65 -6.80
CA ASN A 155 -0.49 -14.30 -6.41
C ASN A 155 -1.42 -13.73 -5.31
N ILE A 156 -2.46 -14.46 -4.89
CA ILE A 156 -3.44 -14.03 -3.90
C ILE A 156 -3.15 -14.72 -2.58
N HIS A 157 -2.98 -13.94 -1.52
CA HIS A 157 -2.67 -14.43 -0.18
C HIS A 157 -3.68 -13.86 0.83
N VAL A 158 -4.30 -14.72 1.63
CA VAL A 158 -5.17 -14.27 2.73
C VAL A 158 -4.32 -14.10 3.97
N ILE A 159 -4.25 -12.87 4.50
CA ILE A 159 -3.60 -12.58 5.79
C ILE A 159 -4.54 -11.70 6.61
N ASN A 160 -5.20 -12.32 7.59
CA ASN A 160 -6.18 -11.65 8.43
C ASN A 160 -5.53 -10.57 9.29
N LEU A 161 -6.30 -9.51 9.60
CA LEU A 161 -5.87 -8.51 10.57
C LEU A 161 -5.89 -9.13 11.98
N GLY A 162 -4.74 -9.10 12.64
CA GLY A 162 -4.64 -9.45 14.06
C GLY A 162 -5.17 -8.33 14.95
N ILE A 163 -5.72 -8.71 16.11
CA ILE A 163 -6.12 -7.78 17.17
C ILE A 163 -5.15 -7.98 18.33
N LYS A 164 -4.57 -6.89 18.84
CA LYS A 164 -3.82 -6.91 20.10
C LYS A 164 -4.83 -6.89 21.24
N ILE A 165 -4.80 -7.94 22.05
CA ILE A 165 -5.60 -8.09 23.29
C ILE A 165 -4.76 -7.58 24.45
#